data_AF-A0AA96W7Z6-F1
#
_entry.id   AF-A0AA96W7Z6-F1
#
_cell.length_a   1.000
_cell.length_b   1.000
_cell.length_c   1.000
_cell.angle_alpha   90.00
_cell.angle_beta   90.00
_cell.angle_gamma   90.00
#
_symmetry.space_group_name_H-M   'P 1'
#
loop_
_entity.id
_entity.type
_entity.pdbx_description
1 polymer ?
#
loop_
_entity_poly.entity_id
_entity_poly.type
_entity_poly.pdbx_seq_one_letter_code
_entity_poly.pdbx_strand_id
1 'polypeptide(L)'
;MSHTRELGGNQEPIRPPRGRAAAPGAAARNRVAAQLASGTPVLPVVLVLIVSVIVVVGLFGGAGHTWLPLLAAGPALAATTSGPGGVLCVGLLAGVLGTMLGVRDGARGHELAAVLSALAAVTVASGLAGALRGHRERVLAAVRSVAEAAQHALLQPVPAVVGPFQVAVRYSAAAAEARIGGDLYALVPTPYGVRLIVGDVRGKGLPAVGVAALVVGVFREAAYEEPDLLAVVDRIERSLARNLRSDDFVTAVVAGHPEPDRLELVNCGHAPPLLVRGADVVPVEPALPAPPLGLRALTGETPALQTLPFADGDQLLLYTDGVTEARDRDREFYPLPERLAHHLSEEPAHTLTALHDELLKHVGGRLHDDAALLLLRKPTAAAPGPGQRLPGVPGHSGSGEKSYPAKSPTGT
;
A
#
# COMPACT_ATOMS: atom_id res chain seq x y z
N MET A 1 -8.19 -65.03 -36.24
CA MET A 1 -6.86 -65.10 -36.88
C MET A 1 -6.40 -63.65 -37.05
N SER A 2 -6.09 -62.90 -35.98
CA SER A 2 -5.01 -63.08 -35.02
C SER A 2 -3.64 -62.99 -35.70
N HIS A 3 -3.10 -61.78 -35.80
CA HIS A 3 -1.65 -61.58 -35.87
C HIS A 3 -1.25 -60.46 -34.91
N THR A 4 -0.74 -60.93 -33.78
CA THR A 4 -0.07 -60.19 -32.71
C THR A 4 1.36 -59.89 -33.15
N ARG A 5 1.85 -58.68 -32.95
CA ARG A 5 3.28 -58.41 -32.74
C ARG A 5 3.45 -57.18 -31.86
N GLU A 6 3.75 -57.45 -30.59
CA GLU A 6 4.31 -56.51 -29.64
C GLU A 6 5.77 -56.19 -30.01
N LEU A 7 6.16 -54.93 -29.81
CA LEU A 7 7.48 -54.38 -29.49
C LEU A 7 7.16 -52.93 -29.07
N GLY A 8 7.24 -52.49 -27.81
CA GLY A 8 8.39 -52.58 -26.92
C GLY A 8 9.03 -51.18 -26.83
N GLY A 9 8.39 -50.26 -26.10
CA GLY A 9 8.87 -48.88 -25.91
C GLY A 9 8.58 -48.38 -24.50
N ASN A 10 9.61 -48.46 -23.64
CA ASN A 10 9.62 -48.01 -22.25
C ASN A 10 9.20 -46.53 -22.12
N GLN A 11 8.06 -46.25 -21.48
CA GLN A 11 7.76 -44.94 -20.90
C GLN A 11 8.07 -44.98 -19.40
N GLU A 12 9.13 -44.28 -18.99
CA GLU A 12 9.37 -43.99 -17.58
C GLU A 12 8.35 -42.93 -17.08
N PRO A 13 7.76 -43.10 -15.89
CA PRO A 13 6.90 -42.07 -15.30
C PRO A 13 7.75 -40.94 -14.71
N ILE A 14 7.42 -39.71 -15.12
CA ILE A 14 7.98 -38.45 -14.61
C ILE A 14 7.73 -38.37 -13.10
N ARG A 15 8.80 -38.45 -12.29
CA ARG A 15 8.76 -38.17 -10.85
C ARG A 15 8.66 -36.66 -10.60
N PRO A 16 7.78 -36.19 -9.69
CA PRO A 16 7.79 -34.81 -9.26
C PRO A 16 9.05 -34.50 -8.42
N PRO A 17 9.59 -33.27 -8.48
CA PRO A 17 10.77 -32.90 -7.72
C PRO A 17 10.49 -32.91 -6.22
N ARG A 18 11.43 -33.51 -5.48
CA ARG A 18 11.48 -33.57 -4.02
C ARG A 18 11.44 -32.15 -3.41
N GLY A 19 10.55 -31.96 -2.44
CA GLY A 19 10.39 -30.72 -1.70
C GLY A 19 11.68 -30.25 -1.05
N ARG A 20 12.06 -28.99 -1.34
CA ARG A 20 13.03 -28.24 -0.55
C ARG A 20 12.35 -27.73 0.72
N ALA A 21 13.00 -28.00 1.85
CA ALA A 21 12.58 -27.61 3.18
C ALA A 21 12.26 -26.11 3.28
N ALA A 22 11.08 -25.79 3.82
CA ALA A 22 10.69 -24.45 4.19
C ALA A 22 11.60 -23.93 5.32
N ALA A 23 12.08 -22.70 5.17
CA ALA A 23 12.93 -22.01 6.13
C ALA A 23 12.24 -21.87 7.52
N PRO A 24 12.96 -22.03 8.65
CA PRO A 24 12.39 -22.13 9.99
C PRO A 24 11.86 -20.80 10.60
N GLY A 25 11.77 -19.71 9.83
CA GLY A 25 11.41 -18.38 10.35
C GLY A 25 9.92 -18.03 10.39
N ALA A 26 9.09 -18.64 9.55
CA ALA A 26 7.67 -18.26 9.42
C ALA A 26 6.76 -18.86 10.50
N ALA A 27 7.08 -20.08 10.95
CA ALA A 27 6.30 -20.76 12.01
C ALA A 27 6.54 -20.16 13.41
N ALA A 28 7.70 -19.54 13.65
CA ALA A 28 8.02 -18.88 14.91
C ALA A 28 7.28 -17.54 15.07
N ARG A 29 7.15 -16.75 14.00
CA ARG A 29 6.38 -15.48 14.02
C ARG A 29 4.89 -15.69 14.26
N ASN A 30 4.30 -16.76 13.70
CA ASN A 30 2.90 -17.10 13.95
C ASN A 30 2.64 -17.57 15.40
N ARG A 31 3.62 -18.21 16.06
CA ARG A 31 3.48 -18.60 17.48
C ARG A 31 3.60 -17.41 18.44
N VAL A 32 4.46 -16.43 18.13
CA VAL A 32 4.58 -15.19 18.93
C VAL A 32 3.36 -14.28 18.71
N ALA A 33 2.82 -14.21 17.49
CA ALA A 33 1.56 -13.49 17.23
C ALA A 33 0.34 -14.16 17.90
N ALA A 34 0.31 -15.50 17.96
CA ALA A 34 -0.72 -16.24 18.69
C ALA A 34 -0.60 -16.10 20.22
N GLN A 35 0.63 -15.92 20.75
CA GLN A 35 0.86 -15.66 22.18
C GLN A 35 0.64 -14.20 22.60
N LEU A 36 0.66 -13.24 21.67
CA LEU A 36 0.29 -11.84 21.96
C LEU A 36 -1.21 -11.56 21.77
N ALA A 37 -1.94 -12.50 21.17
CA ALA A 37 -3.41 -12.49 21.09
C ALA A 37 -4.09 -13.13 22.32
N SER A 38 -3.34 -13.68 23.28
CA SER A 38 -3.88 -13.93 24.62
C SER A 38 -3.90 -12.62 25.40
N GLY A 39 -4.89 -11.79 25.08
CA GLY A 39 -5.25 -10.64 25.89
C GLY A 39 -5.34 -11.10 27.35
N THR A 40 -4.52 -10.47 28.19
CA THR A 40 -4.54 -10.62 29.64
C THR A 40 -5.99 -10.62 30.17
N PRO A 41 -6.35 -11.43 31.18
CA PRO A 41 -7.71 -11.60 31.68
C PRO A 41 -8.20 -10.40 32.51
N VAL A 42 -7.86 -9.17 32.11
CA VAL A 42 -8.30 -7.93 32.75
C VAL A 42 -9.80 -7.71 32.54
N LEU A 43 -10.33 -8.16 31.40
CA LEU A 43 -11.73 -8.00 31.02
C LEU A 43 -12.73 -8.76 31.92
N PRO A 44 -12.55 -10.07 32.23
CA PRO A 44 -13.44 -10.77 33.17
C PRO A 44 -13.30 -10.23 34.60
N VAL A 45 -12.12 -9.73 34.99
CA VAL A 45 -11.88 -9.20 36.34
C VAL A 45 -12.63 -7.88 36.56
N VAL A 46 -12.59 -6.94 35.61
CA VAL A 46 -13.33 -5.67 35.71
C VAL A 46 -14.84 -5.91 35.75
N LEU A 47 -15.33 -6.89 35.01
CA LEU A 47 -16.74 -7.25 34.95
C LEU A 47 -17.24 -7.89 36.26
N VAL A 48 -16.44 -8.80 36.82
CA VAL A 48 -16.69 -9.37 38.15
C VAL A 48 -16.62 -8.29 39.22
N LEU A 49 -15.69 -7.33 39.12
CA LEU A 49 -15.57 -6.21 40.05
C LEU A 49 -16.82 -5.31 40.02
N ILE A 50 -17.34 -4.98 38.84
CA ILE A 50 -18.55 -4.16 38.69
C ILE A 50 -19.77 -4.87 39.29
N VAL A 51 -19.98 -6.15 38.97
CA VAL A 51 -21.08 -6.94 39.55
C VAL A 51 -20.90 -7.06 41.07
N SER A 52 -19.66 -7.25 41.54
CA SER A 52 -19.35 -7.33 42.97
C SER A 52 -19.62 -6.02 43.70
N VAL A 53 -19.28 -4.87 43.12
CA VAL A 53 -19.56 -3.55 43.71
C VAL A 53 -21.07 -3.30 43.79
N ILE A 54 -21.84 -3.66 42.76
CA ILE A 54 -23.31 -3.53 42.78
C ILE A 54 -23.94 -4.43 43.87
N VAL A 55 -23.45 -5.66 44.02
CA VAL A 55 -23.88 -6.59 45.07
C VAL A 55 -23.52 -6.07 46.46
N VAL A 56 -22.31 -5.54 46.65
CA VAL A 56 -21.85 -4.97 47.93
C VAL A 56 -22.73 -3.77 48.32
N VAL A 57 -23.00 -2.84 47.39
CA VAL A 57 -23.87 -1.69 47.65
C VAL A 57 -25.30 -2.12 48.02
N GLY A 58 -25.83 -3.17 47.37
CA GLY A 58 -27.14 -3.73 47.69
C GLY A 58 -27.23 -4.40 49.08
N LEU A 59 -26.12 -4.98 49.58
CA LEU A 59 -26.07 -5.60 50.91
C LEU A 59 -26.00 -4.58 52.06
N PHE A 60 -25.47 -3.38 51.81
CA PHE A 60 -25.29 -2.33 52.82
C PHE A 60 -26.39 -1.24 52.79
N GLY A 61 -27.23 -1.20 51.75
CA GLY A 61 -28.36 -0.28 51.65
C GLY A 61 -29.59 -0.79 52.40
N GLY A 62 -29.89 -0.22 53.57
CA GLY A 62 -31.03 -0.62 54.41
C GLY A 62 -32.39 -0.68 53.71
N ALA A 63 -33.30 -1.47 54.31
CA ALA A 63 -34.65 -1.75 53.83
C ALA A 63 -35.43 -0.47 53.46
N GLY A 64 -35.58 -0.20 52.17
CA GLY A 64 -36.39 0.92 51.68
C GLY A 64 -35.97 1.51 50.33
N HIS A 65 -34.77 1.21 49.82
CA HIS A 65 -34.30 1.70 48.52
C HIS A 65 -34.09 0.54 47.54
N THR A 66 -34.90 0.49 46.48
CA THR A 66 -34.83 -0.52 45.42
C THR A 66 -33.65 -0.26 44.49
N TRP A 67 -32.46 -0.70 44.87
CA TRP A 67 -31.24 -0.65 44.04
C TRP A 67 -31.23 -1.69 42.90
N LEU A 68 -32.25 -2.55 42.84
CA LEU A 68 -32.47 -3.60 41.83
C LEU A 68 -32.27 -3.14 40.36
N PRO A 69 -32.70 -1.93 39.93
CA PRO A 69 -32.52 -1.45 38.57
C PRO A 69 -31.05 -1.26 38.14
N LEU A 70 -30.11 -1.07 39.08
CA LEU A 70 -28.69 -0.90 38.74
C LEU A 70 -28.04 -2.19 38.20
N LEU A 71 -28.64 -3.36 38.43
CA LEU A 71 -28.17 -4.62 37.85
C LEU A 71 -28.22 -4.61 36.31
N ALA A 72 -29.05 -3.75 35.70
CA ALA A 72 -29.13 -3.57 34.26
C ALA A 72 -27.88 -2.87 33.65
N ALA A 73 -27.05 -2.20 34.46
CA ALA A 73 -25.81 -1.60 33.99
C ALA A 73 -24.77 -2.67 33.58
N GLY A 74 -24.81 -3.85 34.19
CA GLY A 74 -23.88 -4.95 33.91
C GLY A 74 -23.91 -5.40 32.44
N PRO A 75 -25.07 -5.84 31.90
CA PRO A 75 -25.18 -6.23 30.49
C PRO A 75 -24.84 -5.11 29.51
N ALA A 76 -25.17 -3.85 29.85
CA ALA A 76 -24.85 -2.69 29.01
C ALA A 76 -23.34 -2.45 28.91
N LEU A 77 -22.62 -2.51 30.03
CA LEU A 77 -21.16 -2.41 30.06
C LEU A 77 -20.50 -3.62 29.38
N ALA A 78 -21.02 -4.82 29.64
CA ALA A 78 -20.56 -6.04 28.97
C ALA A 78 -20.66 -5.94 27.45
N ALA A 79 -21.63 -5.19 26.92
CA ALA A 79 -21.80 -5.01 25.48
C ALA A 79 -20.67 -4.17 24.85
N THR A 80 -20.02 -3.30 25.63
CA THR A 80 -18.93 -2.45 25.16
C THR A 80 -17.59 -3.18 25.13
N THR A 81 -17.42 -4.16 26.00
CA THR A 81 -16.15 -4.88 26.16
C THR A 81 -16.19 -6.28 25.57
N SER A 82 -17.34 -6.94 25.60
CA SER A 82 -17.48 -8.38 25.36
C SER A 82 -18.38 -8.68 24.16
N GLY A 83 -18.18 -9.86 23.57
CA GLY A 83 -19.08 -10.39 22.55
C GLY A 83 -20.49 -10.70 23.11
N PRO A 84 -21.45 -11.02 22.23
CA PRO A 84 -22.85 -11.28 22.61
C PRO A 84 -23.00 -12.40 23.67
N GLY A 85 -22.12 -13.40 23.66
CA GLY A 85 -22.08 -14.44 24.70
C GLY A 85 -21.72 -13.90 26.09
N GLY A 86 -20.81 -12.93 26.17
CA GLY A 86 -20.44 -12.29 27.44
C GLY A 86 -21.59 -11.45 28.01
N VAL A 87 -22.33 -10.74 27.16
CA VAL A 87 -23.53 -9.98 27.56
C VAL A 87 -24.60 -10.92 28.13
N LEU A 88 -24.83 -12.06 27.47
CA LEU A 88 -25.80 -13.05 27.94
C LEU A 88 -25.40 -13.63 29.31
N CYS A 89 -24.13 -13.97 29.51
CA CYS A 89 -23.63 -14.47 30.80
C CYS A 89 -23.85 -13.45 31.92
N VAL A 90 -23.53 -12.18 31.69
CA VAL A 90 -23.74 -11.12 32.69
C VAL A 90 -25.22 -10.88 32.96
N GLY A 91 -26.06 -10.88 31.93
CA GLY A 91 -27.50 -10.73 32.09
C GLY A 91 -28.14 -11.87 32.87
N LEU A 92 -27.73 -13.11 32.62
CA LEU A 92 -28.18 -14.28 33.39
C LEU A 92 -27.73 -14.18 34.86
N LEU A 93 -26.47 -13.82 35.11
CA LEU A 93 -25.96 -13.64 36.47
C LEU A 93 -26.72 -12.53 37.21
N ALA A 94 -26.93 -11.39 36.55
CA ALA A 94 -27.70 -10.27 37.09
C ALA A 94 -29.16 -10.68 37.39
N GLY A 95 -29.76 -11.54 36.56
CA GLY A 95 -31.12 -12.06 36.76
C GLY A 95 -31.22 -12.99 37.97
N VAL A 96 -30.26 -13.90 38.13
CA VAL A 96 -30.17 -14.78 39.31
C VAL A 96 -30.01 -13.97 40.59
N LEU A 97 -29.09 -13.00 40.60
CA LEU A 97 -28.85 -12.12 41.75
C LEU A 97 -30.06 -11.23 42.05
N GLY A 98 -30.70 -10.65 41.04
CA GLY A 98 -31.90 -9.84 41.19
C GLY A 98 -33.07 -10.63 41.78
N THR A 99 -33.22 -11.90 41.37
CA THR A 99 -34.24 -12.81 41.94
C THR A 99 -33.94 -13.14 43.40
N MET A 100 -32.68 -13.45 43.72
CA MET A 100 -32.25 -13.77 45.09
C MET A 100 -32.47 -12.58 46.06
N LEU A 101 -32.07 -11.38 45.66
CA LEU A 101 -32.26 -10.16 46.46
C LEU A 101 -33.75 -9.80 46.60
N GLY A 102 -34.52 -9.88 45.51
CA GLY A 102 -35.95 -9.59 45.55
C GLY A 102 -36.75 -10.50 46.48
N VAL A 103 -36.44 -11.80 46.54
CA VAL A 103 -37.08 -12.74 47.48
C VAL A 103 -36.65 -12.44 48.93
N ARG A 104 -35.37 -12.09 49.15
CA ARG A 104 -34.83 -11.76 50.48
C ARG A 104 -35.46 -10.51 51.08
N ASP A 105 -35.67 -9.48 50.26
CA ASP A 105 -36.20 -8.19 50.70
C ASP A 105 -37.74 -8.16 50.75
N GLY A 106 -38.40 -9.29 50.45
CA GLY A 106 -39.86 -9.40 50.48
C GLY A 106 -40.55 -8.59 49.37
N ALA A 107 -39.89 -8.39 48.23
CA ALA A 107 -40.43 -7.63 47.11
C ALA A 107 -41.74 -8.25 46.60
N ARG A 108 -42.71 -7.40 46.22
CA ARG A 108 -44.00 -7.88 45.70
C ARG A 108 -43.79 -8.49 44.32
N GLY A 109 -44.50 -9.58 43.99
CA GLY A 109 -44.28 -10.35 42.75
C GLY A 109 -44.32 -9.52 41.45
N HIS A 110 -45.23 -8.54 41.36
CA HIS A 110 -45.30 -7.62 40.22
C HIS A 110 -44.10 -6.66 40.08
N GLU A 111 -43.48 -6.21 41.18
CA GLU A 111 -42.29 -5.35 41.16
C GLU A 111 -41.07 -6.16 40.70
N LEU A 112 -40.93 -7.40 41.19
CA LEU A 112 -39.86 -8.31 40.76
C LEU A 112 -40.00 -8.66 39.27
N ALA A 113 -41.22 -8.94 38.80
CA ALA A 113 -41.48 -9.20 37.39
C ALA A 113 -41.15 -7.99 36.49
N ALA A 114 -41.47 -6.77 36.93
CA ALA A 114 -41.12 -5.55 36.22
C ALA A 114 -39.59 -5.34 36.10
N VAL A 115 -38.83 -5.56 37.17
CA VAL A 115 -37.36 -5.43 37.12
C VAL A 115 -36.72 -6.51 36.27
N LEU A 116 -37.13 -7.78 36.43
CA LEU A 116 -36.55 -8.89 35.66
C LEU A 116 -36.87 -8.79 34.17
N SER A 117 -38.07 -8.33 33.81
CA SER A 117 -38.43 -8.06 32.40
C SER A 117 -37.62 -6.90 31.82
N ALA A 118 -37.40 -5.82 32.58
CA ALA A 118 -36.53 -4.72 32.15
C ALA A 118 -35.07 -5.18 31.98
N LEU A 119 -34.55 -5.98 32.90
CA LEU A 119 -33.20 -6.55 32.82
C LEU A 119 -33.05 -7.49 31.62
N ALA A 120 -34.06 -8.33 31.36
CA ALA A 120 -34.09 -9.20 30.19
C ALA A 120 -34.10 -8.37 28.90
N ALA A 121 -34.93 -7.33 28.82
CA ALA A 121 -34.98 -6.42 27.67
C ALA A 121 -33.63 -5.73 27.43
N VAL A 122 -32.98 -5.20 28.48
CA VAL A 122 -31.65 -4.56 28.38
C VAL A 122 -30.59 -5.56 27.96
N THR A 123 -30.62 -6.80 28.47
CA THR A 123 -29.68 -7.86 28.09
C THR A 123 -29.84 -8.24 26.62
N VAL A 124 -31.08 -8.42 26.15
CA VAL A 124 -31.37 -8.72 24.73
C VAL A 124 -30.94 -7.57 23.82
N ALA A 125 -31.30 -6.33 24.16
CA ALA A 125 -30.92 -5.16 23.38
C ALA A 125 -29.39 -4.99 23.31
N SER A 126 -28.71 -5.16 24.45
CA SER A 126 -27.25 -5.09 24.57
C SER A 126 -26.55 -6.20 23.78
N GLY A 127 -27.09 -7.43 23.84
CA GLY A 127 -26.57 -8.58 23.09
C GLY A 127 -26.73 -8.41 21.59
N LEU A 128 -27.89 -7.91 21.14
CA LEU A 128 -28.14 -7.61 19.73
C LEU A 128 -27.23 -6.48 19.24
N ALA A 129 -27.09 -5.40 20.00
CA ALA A 129 -26.19 -4.30 19.68
C ALA A 129 -24.72 -4.78 19.59
N GLY A 130 -24.27 -5.62 20.52
CA GLY A 130 -22.95 -6.24 20.49
C GLY A 130 -22.75 -7.16 19.27
N ALA A 131 -23.75 -7.98 18.94
CA ALA A 131 -23.70 -8.84 17.76
C ALA A 131 -23.64 -8.04 16.45
N LEU A 132 -24.44 -6.96 16.33
CA LEU A 132 -24.42 -6.07 15.18
C LEU A 132 -23.08 -5.33 15.05
N ARG A 133 -22.52 -4.83 16.15
CA ARG A 133 -21.17 -4.22 16.18
C ARG A 133 -20.11 -5.21 15.73
N GLY A 134 -20.07 -6.40 16.32
CA GLY A 134 -19.10 -7.43 15.95
C GLY A 134 -19.28 -7.97 14.52
N HIS A 135 -20.50 -7.93 13.96
CA HIS A 135 -20.70 -8.22 12.55
C HIS A 135 -20.13 -7.09 11.65
N ARG A 136 -20.43 -5.83 11.97
CA ARG A 136 -19.89 -4.67 11.23
C ARG A 136 -18.37 -4.64 11.25
N GLU A 137 -17.74 -4.84 12.41
CA GLU A 137 -16.28 -4.89 12.55
C GLU A 137 -15.67 -6.00 11.71
N ARG A 138 -16.27 -7.20 11.69
CA ARG A 138 -15.81 -8.30 10.83
C ARG A 138 -15.95 -7.99 9.35
N VAL A 139 -17.07 -7.39 8.93
CA VAL A 139 -17.27 -6.96 7.54
C VAL A 139 -16.25 -5.90 7.14
N LEU A 140 -16.03 -4.89 7.99
CA LEU A 140 -15.01 -3.85 7.74
C LEU A 140 -13.61 -4.44 7.66
N ALA A 141 -13.25 -5.36 8.55
CA ALA A 141 -11.97 -6.05 8.52
C ALA A 141 -11.79 -6.89 7.23
N ALA A 142 -12.84 -7.58 6.79
CA ALA A 142 -12.83 -8.34 5.54
C ALA A 142 -12.69 -7.44 4.32
N VAL A 143 -13.46 -6.35 4.24
CA VAL A 143 -13.37 -5.36 3.15
C VAL A 143 -11.96 -4.76 3.11
N ARG A 144 -11.37 -4.44 4.27
CA ARG A 144 -9.98 -3.99 4.32
C ARG A 144 -9.03 -5.03 3.75
N SER A 145 -9.11 -6.27 4.22
CA SER A 145 -8.18 -7.32 3.79
C SER A 145 -8.25 -7.55 2.28
N VAL A 146 -9.45 -7.49 1.69
CA VAL A 146 -9.63 -7.58 0.23
C VAL A 146 -9.00 -6.40 -0.49
N ALA A 147 -9.21 -5.18 0.00
CA ALA A 147 -8.67 -3.99 -0.64
C ALA A 147 -7.13 -3.90 -0.50
N GLU A 148 -6.57 -4.32 0.63
CA GLU A 148 -5.11 -4.48 0.80
C GLU A 148 -4.55 -5.52 -0.18
N ALA A 149 -5.22 -6.66 -0.36
CA ALA A 149 -4.81 -7.67 -1.34
C ALA A 149 -4.92 -7.16 -2.78
N ALA A 150 -5.97 -6.40 -3.10
CA ALA A 150 -6.15 -5.77 -4.41
C ALA A 150 -5.07 -4.73 -4.70
N GLN A 151 -4.71 -3.91 -3.71
CA GLN A 151 -3.63 -2.94 -3.82
C GLN A 151 -2.27 -3.63 -4.02
N HIS A 152 -1.97 -4.69 -3.27
CA HIS A 152 -0.75 -5.48 -3.48
C HIS A 152 -0.71 -6.14 -4.86
N ALA A 153 -1.84 -6.57 -5.39
CA ALA A 153 -1.93 -7.12 -6.74
C ALA A 153 -1.71 -6.05 -7.83
N LEU A 154 -2.10 -4.80 -7.56
CA LEU A 154 -1.91 -3.65 -8.43
C LEU A 154 -0.43 -3.22 -8.47
N LEU A 155 0.15 -3.02 -7.29
CA LEU A 155 1.52 -2.56 -7.04
C LEU A 155 2.50 -3.72 -7.17
N GLN A 156 2.63 -4.23 -8.40
CA GLN A 156 3.50 -5.35 -8.71
C GLN A 156 4.95 -5.04 -8.29
N PRO A 157 5.69 -6.05 -7.78
CA PRO A 157 7.11 -5.90 -7.49
C PRO A 157 7.86 -5.41 -8.72
N VAL A 158 8.55 -4.28 -8.59
CA VAL A 158 9.40 -3.76 -9.66
C VAL A 158 10.74 -4.51 -9.61
N PRO A 159 11.24 -5.04 -10.75
CA PRO A 159 12.55 -5.66 -10.80
C PRO A 159 13.65 -4.70 -10.34
N ALA A 160 14.69 -5.22 -9.70
CA ALA A 160 15.83 -4.41 -9.23
C ALA A 160 16.60 -3.73 -10.38
N VAL A 161 16.41 -4.22 -11.62
CA VAL A 161 17.00 -3.64 -12.83
C VAL A 161 15.93 -3.58 -13.93
N VAL A 162 15.76 -2.41 -14.54
CA VAL A 162 14.84 -2.19 -15.67
C VAL A 162 15.51 -1.30 -16.70
N GLY A 163 15.74 -1.83 -17.91
CA GLY A 163 16.50 -1.14 -18.94
C GLY A 163 17.91 -0.77 -18.43
N PRO A 164 18.36 0.48 -18.54
CA PRO A 164 19.66 0.93 -18.04
C PRO A 164 19.66 1.23 -16.53
N PHE A 165 18.55 1.06 -15.81
CA PHE A 165 18.41 1.54 -14.43
C PHE A 165 18.50 0.45 -13.39
N GLN A 166 19.15 0.77 -12.26
CA GLN A 166 18.94 0.10 -10.99
C GLN A 166 17.76 0.77 -10.27
N VAL A 167 16.86 -0.03 -9.70
CA VAL A 167 15.60 0.45 -9.17
C VAL A 167 15.35 -0.13 -7.79
N ALA A 168 14.85 0.71 -6.88
CA ALA A 168 14.30 0.26 -5.62
C ALA A 168 12.93 0.92 -5.38
N VAL A 169 12.03 0.15 -4.77
CA VAL A 169 10.73 0.64 -4.30
C VAL A 169 10.57 0.27 -2.84
N ARG A 170 10.05 1.21 -2.06
CA ARG A 170 9.57 0.99 -0.69
C ARG A 170 8.19 1.60 -0.57
N TYR A 171 7.23 0.78 -0.18
CA TYR A 171 5.88 1.19 0.14
C TYR A 171 5.58 0.83 1.59
N SER A 172 4.99 1.76 2.33
CA SER A 172 4.63 1.59 3.73
C SER A 172 3.21 2.08 3.96
N ALA A 173 2.33 1.16 4.31
CA ALA A 173 0.95 1.48 4.64
C ALA A 173 0.82 2.09 6.06
N ALA A 174 -0.13 3.02 6.23
CA ALA A 174 -0.43 3.63 7.51
C ALA A 174 -0.97 2.62 8.54
N ALA A 175 -0.44 2.67 9.77
CA ALA A 175 -0.79 1.71 10.83
C ALA A 175 -2.07 2.09 11.60
N ALA A 176 -2.52 3.34 11.52
CA ALA A 176 -3.70 3.81 12.23
C ALA A 176 -4.98 3.33 11.51
N GLU A 177 -5.64 2.32 12.08
CA GLU A 177 -7.00 1.91 11.70
C GLU A 177 -7.21 1.72 10.20
N ALA A 178 -6.41 0.89 9.55
CA ALA A 178 -6.99 0.26 8.37
C ALA A 178 -7.17 1.09 7.11
N ARG A 179 -6.41 2.17 6.96
CA ARG A 179 -6.41 2.93 5.71
C ARG A 179 -5.65 2.16 4.64
N ILE A 180 -6.28 2.06 3.48
CA ILE A 180 -5.73 1.53 2.24
C ILE A 180 -5.57 2.77 1.38
N GLY A 181 -4.35 3.10 0.98
CA GLY A 181 -4.05 4.36 0.33
C GLY A 181 -4.43 4.41 -1.13
N GLY A 182 -4.32 5.64 -1.63
CA GLY A 182 -4.42 5.98 -3.04
C GLY A 182 -3.10 5.87 -3.79
N ASP A 183 -1.98 5.66 -3.08
CA ASP A 183 -0.64 5.54 -3.65
C ASP A 183 -0.59 4.55 -4.82
N LEU A 184 -0.07 5.03 -5.94
CA LEU A 184 0.15 4.26 -7.14
C LEU A 184 1.56 4.44 -7.66
N TYR A 185 2.12 3.36 -8.20
CA TYR A 185 3.32 3.45 -9.01
C TYR A 185 3.35 2.36 -10.07
N ALA A 186 4.02 2.63 -11.19
CA ALA A 186 4.40 1.64 -12.16
C ALA A 186 5.68 2.04 -12.88
N LEU A 187 6.46 1.04 -13.31
CA LEU A 187 7.66 1.21 -14.11
C LEU A 187 7.63 0.16 -15.22
N VAL A 188 7.71 0.59 -16.47
CA VAL A 188 7.62 -0.29 -17.64
C VAL A 188 8.72 0.02 -18.67
N PRO A 189 9.46 -0.99 -19.16
CA PRO A 189 10.32 -0.83 -20.32
C PRO A 189 9.48 -0.89 -21.60
N THR A 190 9.56 0.13 -22.45
CA THR A 190 8.76 0.26 -23.67
C THR A 190 9.65 0.51 -24.90
N PRO A 191 9.11 0.44 -26.12
CA PRO A 191 9.85 0.81 -27.34
C PRO A 191 10.38 2.25 -27.34
N TYR A 192 9.81 3.11 -26.47
CA TYR A 192 10.17 4.52 -26.33
C TYR A 192 11.00 4.79 -25.07
N GLY A 193 11.69 3.75 -24.57
CA GLY A 193 12.50 3.82 -23.37
C GLY A 193 11.78 3.35 -22.10
N VAL A 194 12.40 3.59 -20.94
CA VAL A 194 11.78 3.25 -19.66
C VAL A 194 10.84 4.37 -19.24
N ARG A 195 9.62 4.02 -18.85
CA ARG A 195 8.60 4.96 -18.39
C ARG A 195 8.09 4.58 -17.03
N LEU A 196 7.75 5.58 -16.23
CA LEU A 196 7.18 5.40 -14.91
C LEU A 196 6.08 6.39 -14.60
N ILE A 197 5.31 6.03 -13.58
CA ILE A 197 4.36 6.91 -12.92
C ILE A 197 4.47 6.67 -11.41
N VAL A 198 4.41 7.74 -10.64
CA VAL A 198 4.15 7.73 -9.19
C VAL A 198 3.05 8.75 -8.92
N GLY A 199 2.12 8.44 -8.05
CA GLY A 199 1.07 9.36 -7.70
C GLY A 199 0.26 8.93 -6.48
N ASP A 200 -0.65 9.78 -6.08
CA ASP A 200 -1.62 9.50 -5.02
C ASP A 200 -3.03 9.92 -5.46
N VAL A 201 -4.00 9.06 -5.17
CA VAL A 201 -5.41 9.27 -5.44
C VAL A 201 -6.05 9.94 -4.24
N ARG A 202 -6.71 11.07 -4.47
CA ARG A 202 -7.51 11.74 -3.46
C ARG A 202 -8.56 10.80 -2.87
N GLY A 203 -8.49 10.58 -1.58
CA GLY A 203 -9.43 9.74 -0.85
C GLY A 203 -8.75 8.53 -0.23
N LYS A 204 -9.53 7.52 0.17
CA LYS A 204 -8.97 6.32 0.81
C LYS A 204 -9.91 5.14 0.67
N GLY A 205 -9.36 3.94 0.90
CA GLY A 205 -10.12 2.70 0.87
C GLY A 205 -10.31 2.16 -0.55
N LEU A 206 -11.26 1.24 -0.68
CA LEU A 206 -11.49 0.51 -1.93
C LEU A 206 -11.79 1.42 -3.16
N PRO A 207 -12.52 2.54 -3.06
CA PRO A 207 -12.70 3.44 -4.21
C PRO A 207 -11.39 4.03 -4.73
N ALA A 208 -10.47 4.42 -3.85
CA ALA A 208 -9.17 4.96 -4.23
C ALA A 208 -8.32 3.91 -4.96
N VAL A 209 -8.32 2.66 -4.47
CA VAL A 209 -7.67 1.52 -5.15
C VAL A 209 -8.23 1.30 -6.55
N GLY A 210 -9.54 1.47 -6.74
CA GLY A 210 -10.17 1.35 -8.06
C GLY A 210 -9.66 2.40 -9.05
N VAL A 211 -9.54 3.66 -8.61
CA VAL A 211 -8.98 4.74 -9.43
C VAL A 211 -7.49 4.53 -9.70
N ALA A 212 -6.71 4.12 -8.69
CA ALA A 212 -5.31 3.78 -8.87
C ALA A 212 -5.13 2.66 -9.90
N ALA A 213 -5.99 1.62 -9.85
CA ALA A 213 -5.98 0.52 -10.81
C ALA A 213 -6.30 0.99 -12.24
N LEU A 214 -7.26 1.90 -12.39
CA LEU A 214 -7.58 2.52 -13.67
C LEU A 214 -6.36 3.29 -14.23
N VAL A 215 -5.75 4.15 -13.42
CA VAL A 215 -4.60 4.97 -13.83
C VAL A 215 -3.43 4.10 -14.24
N VAL A 216 -3.03 3.13 -13.40
CA VAL A 216 -1.91 2.22 -13.69
C VAL A 216 -2.22 1.36 -14.92
N GLY A 217 -3.45 0.88 -15.07
CA GLY A 217 -3.87 0.10 -16.24
C GLY A 217 -3.75 0.89 -17.54
N VAL A 218 -4.29 2.11 -17.57
CA VAL A 218 -4.20 3.01 -18.74
C VAL A 218 -2.76 3.43 -18.99
N PHE A 219 -2.00 3.77 -17.96
CA PHE A 219 -0.58 4.10 -18.08
C PHE A 219 0.21 2.96 -18.71
N ARG A 220 0.04 1.73 -18.22
CA ARG A 220 0.75 0.56 -18.77
C ARG A 220 0.47 0.36 -20.25
N GLU A 221 -0.78 0.54 -20.68
CA GLU A 221 -1.16 0.39 -22.09
C GLU A 221 -0.66 1.57 -22.95
N ALA A 222 -0.96 2.80 -22.55
CA ALA A 222 -0.55 4.02 -23.23
C ALA A 222 0.97 4.14 -23.35
N ALA A 223 1.72 3.70 -22.33
CA ALA A 223 3.16 3.75 -22.32
C ALA A 223 3.81 2.90 -23.42
N TYR A 224 3.15 1.84 -23.90
CA TYR A 224 3.62 1.03 -25.03
C TYR A 224 3.20 1.57 -26.39
N GLU A 225 2.05 2.25 -26.46
CA GLU A 225 1.49 2.70 -27.74
C GLU A 225 1.98 4.10 -28.15
N GLU A 226 2.00 5.04 -27.21
CA GLU A 226 2.20 6.46 -27.51
C GLU A 226 3.69 6.84 -27.47
N PRO A 227 4.28 7.42 -28.53
CA PRO A 227 5.68 7.87 -28.50
C PRO A 227 5.92 9.07 -27.58
N ASP A 228 4.93 9.94 -27.42
CA ASP A 228 5.02 11.17 -26.64
C ASP A 228 4.50 10.95 -25.20
N LEU A 229 5.23 11.46 -24.22
CA LEU A 229 4.87 11.37 -22.81
C LEU A 229 3.61 12.19 -22.48
N LEU A 230 3.39 13.32 -23.15
CA LEU A 230 2.15 14.10 -22.99
C LEU A 230 0.93 13.34 -23.53
N ALA A 231 1.07 12.59 -24.63
CA ALA A 231 0.01 11.75 -25.16
C ALA A 231 -0.38 10.61 -24.19
N VAL A 232 0.58 10.07 -23.43
CA VAL A 232 0.31 9.12 -22.33
C VAL A 232 -0.55 9.78 -21.25
N VAL A 233 -0.18 10.99 -20.81
CA VAL A 233 -0.95 11.76 -19.82
C VAL A 233 -2.35 12.08 -20.34
N ASP A 234 -2.48 12.47 -21.61
CA ASP A 234 -3.77 12.74 -22.26
C ASP A 234 -4.67 11.49 -22.33
N ARG A 235 -4.11 10.29 -22.48
CA ARG A 235 -4.86 9.03 -22.40
C ARG A 235 -5.40 8.79 -21.00
N ILE A 236 -4.57 9.01 -19.97
CA ILE A 236 -4.97 8.89 -18.57
C ILE A 236 -6.10 9.88 -18.28
N GLU A 237 -5.93 11.16 -18.61
CA GLU A 237 -6.94 12.21 -18.44
C GLU A 237 -8.27 11.85 -19.10
N ARG A 238 -8.24 11.41 -20.37
CA ARG A 238 -9.46 10.99 -21.08
C ARG A 238 -10.14 9.81 -20.41
N SER A 239 -9.37 8.86 -19.87
CA SER A 239 -9.93 7.72 -19.14
C SER A 239 -10.55 8.15 -17.82
N LEU A 240 -9.87 9.04 -17.08
CA LEU A 240 -10.38 9.58 -15.82
C LEU A 240 -11.67 10.36 -16.04
N ALA A 241 -11.72 11.24 -17.05
CA ALA A 241 -12.92 12.02 -17.39
C ALA A 241 -14.17 11.17 -17.67
N ARG A 242 -14.00 9.90 -18.09
CA ARG A 242 -15.11 8.96 -18.33
C ARG A 242 -15.53 8.16 -17.09
N ASN A 243 -14.63 7.97 -16.14
CA ASN A 243 -14.79 6.98 -15.07
C ASN A 243 -14.78 7.58 -13.66
N LEU A 244 -14.26 8.79 -13.48
CA LEU A 244 -14.22 9.46 -12.18
C LEU A 244 -15.56 10.08 -11.82
N ARG A 245 -15.79 10.14 -10.51
CA ARG A 245 -16.84 10.97 -9.92
C ARG A 245 -16.34 12.42 -9.94
N SER A 246 -17.25 13.39 -9.89
CA SER A 246 -16.93 14.82 -10.07
C SER A 246 -15.88 15.40 -9.12
N ASP A 247 -15.57 14.72 -8.01
CA ASP A 247 -14.75 15.25 -6.92
C ASP A 247 -13.46 14.43 -6.70
N ASP A 248 -13.24 13.36 -7.45
CA ASP A 248 -12.04 12.53 -7.33
C ASP A 248 -10.94 13.11 -8.22
N PHE A 249 -9.68 12.99 -7.80
CA PHE A 249 -8.52 13.40 -8.62
C PHE A 249 -7.28 12.62 -8.22
N VAL A 250 -6.26 12.67 -9.06
CA VAL A 250 -4.99 11.96 -8.84
C VAL A 250 -3.83 12.93 -9.03
N THR A 251 -3.03 13.12 -8.00
CA THR A 251 -1.75 13.81 -8.16
C THR A 251 -0.76 12.79 -8.72
N ALA A 252 -0.01 13.14 -9.76
CA ALA A 252 0.99 12.22 -10.30
C ALA A 252 2.20 12.92 -10.91
N VAL A 253 3.32 12.22 -10.94
CA VAL A 253 4.43 12.50 -11.85
C VAL A 253 4.56 11.32 -12.81
N VAL A 254 4.58 11.63 -14.10
CA VAL A 254 4.92 10.69 -15.16
C VAL A 254 6.32 11.01 -15.67
N ALA A 255 7.20 10.01 -15.76
CA ALA A 255 8.55 10.19 -16.28
C ALA A 255 8.86 9.23 -17.43
N GLY A 256 9.74 9.66 -18.33
CA GLY A 256 10.22 8.87 -19.45
C GLY A 256 11.72 9.07 -19.68
N HIS A 257 12.40 8.00 -20.09
CA HIS A 257 13.80 8.03 -20.51
C HIS A 257 13.93 7.56 -21.96
N PRO A 258 13.61 8.41 -22.94
CA PRO A 258 13.60 8.02 -24.35
C PRO A 258 15.01 7.95 -24.97
N GLU A 259 15.96 8.71 -24.43
CA GLU A 259 17.33 8.80 -24.93
C GLU A 259 18.33 8.69 -23.77
N PRO A 260 19.55 8.17 -24.00
CA PRO A 260 20.48 7.83 -22.93
C PRO A 260 20.84 8.96 -21.97
N ASP A 261 20.81 10.22 -22.38
CA ASP A 261 21.19 11.39 -21.58
C ASP A 261 20.00 12.30 -21.25
N ARG A 262 18.78 11.85 -21.54
CA ARG A 262 17.56 12.66 -21.45
C ARG A 262 16.52 12.04 -20.53
N LEU A 263 16.02 12.83 -19.58
CA LEU A 263 14.85 12.49 -18.79
C LEU A 263 13.75 13.49 -19.10
N GLU A 264 12.55 12.95 -19.29
CA GLU A 264 11.31 13.68 -19.52
C GLU A 264 10.41 13.50 -18.30
N LEU A 265 9.81 14.60 -17.84
CA LEU A 265 8.91 14.65 -16.69
C LEU A 265 7.65 15.43 -17.04
N VAL A 266 6.51 14.93 -16.60
CA VAL A 266 5.24 15.65 -16.57
C VAL A 266 4.70 15.56 -15.16
N ASN A 267 4.65 16.70 -14.46
CA ASN A 267 4.08 16.80 -13.13
C ASN A 267 2.62 17.26 -13.25
N CYS A 268 1.71 16.46 -12.70
CA CYS A 268 0.26 16.70 -12.66
C CYS A 268 -0.15 16.94 -11.20
N GLY A 269 0.31 18.07 -10.63
CA GLY A 269 -0.06 18.51 -9.28
C GLY A 269 0.51 17.69 -8.13
N HIS A 270 1.61 16.96 -8.35
CA HIS A 270 2.26 16.12 -7.34
C HIS A 270 3.54 16.76 -6.78
N ALA A 271 4.06 16.21 -5.68
CA ALA A 271 5.31 16.66 -5.09
C ALA A 271 6.47 16.58 -6.11
N PRO A 272 7.34 17.60 -6.19
CA PRO A 272 8.49 17.60 -7.12
C PRO A 272 9.43 16.41 -6.85
N PRO A 273 9.79 15.61 -7.87
CA PRO A 273 10.81 14.58 -7.72
C PRO A 273 12.15 15.17 -7.26
N LEU A 274 12.96 14.40 -6.52
CA LEU A 274 14.31 14.82 -6.16
C LEU A 274 15.31 14.23 -7.14
N LEU A 275 16.04 15.09 -7.84
CA LEU A 275 17.17 14.72 -8.67
C LEU A 275 18.44 14.73 -7.82
N VAL A 276 19.19 13.64 -7.89
CA VAL A 276 20.47 13.48 -7.21
C VAL A 276 21.59 13.48 -8.25
N ARG A 277 22.54 14.41 -8.12
CA ARG A 277 23.77 14.47 -8.92
C ARG A 277 24.98 14.47 -8.00
N GLY A 278 25.69 13.35 -7.94
CA GLY A 278 26.75 13.18 -6.95
C GLY A 278 26.18 13.25 -5.52
N ALA A 279 26.55 14.29 -4.77
CA ALA A 279 26.03 14.55 -3.42
C ALA A 279 24.92 15.60 -3.36
N ASP A 280 24.64 16.28 -4.49
CA ASP A 280 23.64 17.34 -4.54
C ASP A 280 22.26 16.74 -4.76
N VAL A 281 21.31 17.13 -3.91
CA VAL A 281 19.90 16.75 -4.00
C VAL A 281 19.09 18.00 -4.31
N VAL A 282 18.41 18.02 -5.45
CA VAL A 282 17.67 19.18 -5.95
C VAL A 282 16.25 18.79 -6.33
N PRO A 283 15.21 19.48 -5.84
CA PRO A 283 13.84 19.27 -6.30
C PRO A 283 13.71 19.71 -7.76
N VAL A 284 13.07 18.88 -8.58
CA VAL A 284 12.77 19.17 -9.98
C VAL A 284 11.40 19.85 -10.04
N GLU A 285 11.40 21.15 -9.76
CA GLU A 285 10.19 21.96 -9.80
C GLU A 285 9.62 22.03 -11.23
N PRO A 286 8.31 21.88 -11.40
CA PRO A 286 7.69 22.04 -12.71
C PRO A 286 7.81 23.49 -13.17
N ALA A 287 8.11 23.69 -14.45
CA ALA A 287 8.26 25.04 -15.03
C ALA A 287 6.95 25.86 -14.93
N LEU A 288 5.81 25.17 -14.99
CA LEU A 288 4.48 25.73 -14.80
C LEU A 288 3.68 24.80 -13.89
N PRO A 289 2.97 25.32 -12.89
CA PRO A 289 2.01 24.52 -12.13
C PRO A 289 0.98 23.90 -13.07
N ALA A 290 0.59 22.67 -12.79
CA ALA A 290 -0.45 21.96 -13.52
C ALA A 290 -1.44 21.32 -12.53
N PRO A 291 -2.72 21.24 -12.88
CA PRO A 291 -3.71 20.61 -12.03
C PRO A 291 -3.44 19.11 -11.87
N PRO A 292 -3.94 18.50 -10.78
CA PRO A 292 -4.06 17.06 -10.67
C PRO A 292 -4.85 16.44 -11.83
N LEU A 293 -4.52 15.20 -12.16
CA LEU A 293 -5.24 14.41 -13.16
C LEU A 293 -6.72 14.28 -12.78
N GLY A 294 -7.61 14.40 -13.76
CA GLY A 294 -9.06 14.40 -13.57
C GLY A 294 -9.68 15.78 -13.33
N LEU A 295 -8.87 16.82 -13.05
CA LEU A 295 -9.35 18.18 -12.83
C LEU A 295 -9.11 19.12 -14.03
N ARG A 296 -8.49 18.63 -15.11
CA ARG A 296 -8.19 19.43 -16.32
C ARG A 296 -9.41 20.13 -16.92
N ALA A 297 -10.59 19.50 -16.89
CA ALA A 297 -11.82 20.11 -17.42
C ALA A 297 -12.28 21.34 -16.62
N LEU A 298 -11.85 21.48 -15.35
CA LEU A 298 -12.22 22.60 -14.49
C LEU A 298 -11.27 23.78 -14.64
N THR A 299 -9.99 23.54 -14.92
CA THR A 299 -8.98 24.60 -15.03
C THR A 299 -8.69 25.00 -16.47
N GLY A 300 -8.88 24.11 -17.44
CA GLY A 300 -8.48 24.31 -18.83
C GLY A 300 -6.96 24.26 -19.07
N GLU A 301 -6.18 23.98 -18.02
CA GLU A 301 -4.72 23.94 -18.06
C GLU A 301 -4.20 22.55 -18.41
N THR A 302 -3.10 22.50 -19.15
CA THR A 302 -2.45 21.24 -19.56
C THR A 302 -1.09 21.12 -18.88
N PRO A 303 -0.75 19.94 -18.31
CA PRO A 303 0.59 19.68 -17.83
C PRO A 303 1.65 19.91 -18.91
N ALA A 304 2.79 20.49 -18.52
CA ALA A 304 3.90 20.77 -19.42
C ALA A 304 4.94 19.65 -19.37
N LEU A 305 5.54 19.34 -20.52
CA LEU A 305 6.70 18.46 -20.60
C LEU A 305 7.95 19.23 -20.17
N GLN A 306 8.65 18.70 -19.17
CA GLN A 306 9.95 19.18 -18.74
C GLN A 306 11.01 18.17 -19.14
N THR A 307 12.05 18.66 -19.82
CA THR A 307 13.19 17.84 -20.25
C THR A 307 14.43 18.29 -19.50
N LEU A 308 15.16 17.33 -18.94
CA LEU A 308 16.40 17.59 -18.20
C LEU A 308 17.48 16.55 -18.54
N PRO A 309 18.77 16.93 -18.44
CA PRO A 309 19.85 15.98 -18.63
C PRO A 309 19.90 14.96 -17.48
N PHE A 310 20.10 13.69 -17.84
CA PHE A 310 20.19 12.57 -16.89
C PHE A 310 21.41 11.71 -17.19
N ALA A 311 22.49 12.03 -16.49
CA ALA A 311 23.80 11.46 -16.72
C ALA A 311 24.00 10.13 -15.99
N ASP A 312 25.03 9.42 -16.41
CA ASP A 312 25.55 8.25 -15.72
C ASP A 312 25.93 8.59 -14.26
N GLY A 313 25.37 7.86 -13.30
CA GLY A 313 25.51 8.12 -11.87
C GLY A 313 24.34 8.88 -11.26
N ASP A 314 23.52 9.57 -12.06
CA ASP A 314 22.38 10.34 -11.56
C ASP A 314 21.30 9.42 -10.96
N GLN A 315 20.60 9.92 -9.95
CA GLN A 315 19.45 9.26 -9.35
C GLN A 315 18.22 10.17 -9.37
N LEU A 316 17.04 9.56 -9.42
CA LEU A 316 15.76 10.25 -9.34
C LEU A 316 14.90 9.56 -8.29
N LEU A 317 14.58 10.29 -7.21
CA LEU A 317 13.61 9.86 -6.21
C LEU A 317 12.24 10.45 -6.53
N LEU A 318 11.27 9.57 -6.72
CA LEU A 318 9.85 9.92 -6.70
C LEU A 318 9.23 9.41 -5.41
N TYR A 319 8.29 10.17 -4.86
CA TYR A 319 7.71 9.89 -3.56
C TYR A 319 6.30 10.47 -3.44
N THR A 320 5.46 9.87 -2.60
CA THR A 320 4.14 10.40 -2.26
C THR A 320 4.21 11.32 -1.05
N ASP A 321 3.18 12.14 -0.87
CA ASP A 321 3.11 13.17 0.17
C ASP A 321 3.19 12.60 1.60
N GLY A 322 2.75 11.37 1.84
CA GLY A 322 2.90 10.72 3.15
C GLY A 322 4.34 10.56 3.64
N VAL A 323 5.35 10.74 2.77
CA VAL A 323 6.75 10.89 3.18
C VAL A 323 7.03 12.30 3.72
N THR A 324 6.67 13.34 2.97
CA THR A 324 6.97 14.74 3.32
C THR A 324 6.05 15.30 4.38
N GLU A 325 4.80 14.82 4.44
CA GLU A 325 3.81 15.19 5.45
C GLU A 325 3.97 14.39 6.75
N ALA A 326 4.92 13.45 6.80
CA ALA A 326 5.28 12.73 8.01
C ALA A 326 5.79 13.71 9.07
N ARG A 327 5.21 13.65 10.26
CA ARG A 327 5.49 14.57 11.37
C ARG A 327 6.07 13.85 12.56
N ASP A 328 7.02 14.47 13.22
CA ASP A 328 7.51 14.03 14.53
C ASP A 328 6.55 14.45 15.66
N ARG A 329 6.98 14.25 16.90
CA ARG A 329 6.20 14.60 18.11
C ARG A 329 6.00 16.11 18.27
N ASP A 330 6.92 16.91 17.74
CA ASP A 330 6.88 18.37 17.77
C ASP A 330 6.11 18.95 16.57
N ARG A 331 5.58 18.07 15.70
CA ARG A 331 4.81 18.35 14.48
C ARG A 331 5.66 18.88 13.32
N GLU A 332 6.97 18.70 13.38
CA GLU A 332 7.88 19.09 12.31
C GLU A 332 7.87 18.06 11.17
N PHE A 333 7.84 18.57 9.94
CA PHE A 333 7.83 17.76 8.73
C PHE A 333 9.17 17.04 8.54
N TYR A 334 9.13 15.88 7.88
CA TYR A 334 10.33 15.13 7.55
C TYR A 334 11.18 15.86 6.50
N PRO A 335 12.44 16.23 6.80
CA PRO A 335 13.31 16.96 5.88
C PRO A 335 13.92 16.00 4.83
N LEU A 336 13.08 15.56 3.88
CA LEU A 336 13.39 14.52 2.92
C LEU A 336 14.66 14.79 2.09
N PRO A 337 14.89 15.99 1.51
CA PRO A 337 16.09 16.26 0.71
C PRO A 337 17.39 16.10 1.51
N GLU A 338 17.42 16.63 2.74
CA GLU A 338 18.57 16.56 3.63
C GLU A 338 18.85 15.12 4.05
N ARG A 339 17.81 14.35 4.40
CA ARG A 339 17.98 12.94 4.76
C ARG A 339 18.37 12.07 3.58
N LEU A 340 17.85 12.35 2.39
CA LEU A 340 18.25 11.65 1.17
C LEU A 340 19.75 11.83 0.92
N ALA A 341 20.26 13.06 1.01
CA ALA A 341 21.68 13.37 0.82
C ALA A 341 22.59 12.59 1.77
N HIS A 342 22.15 12.36 3.02
CA HIS A 342 22.92 11.62 4.02
C HIS A 342 22.98 10.10 3.80
N HIS A 343 22.01 9.52 3.11
CA HIS A 343 21.90 8.07 2.91
C HIS A 343 22.22 7.58 1.50
N LEU A 344 22.74 8.47 0.64
CA LEU A 344 23.07 8.12 -0.74
C LEU A 344 24.04 6.94 -0.80
N SER A 345 23.66 5.95 -1.60
CA SER A 345 24.45 4.77 -1.92
C SER A 345 24.39 4.51 -3.43
N GLU A 346 25.38 3.76 -3.93
CA GLU A 346 25.34 3.24 -5.30
C GLU A 346 24.27 2.15 -5.48
N GLU A 347 23.77 1.58 -4.37
CA GLU A 347 22.68 0.62 -4.37
C GLU A 347 21.38 1.29 -3.91
N PRO A 348 20.42 1.55 -4.82
CA PRO A 348 19.16 2.23 -4.49
C PRO A 348 18.38 1.58 -3.34
N ALA A 349 18.47 0.25 -3.21
CA ALA A 349 17.81 -0.50 -2.16
C ALA A 349 18.35 -0.16 -0.77
N HIS A 350 19.65 0.10 -0.63
CA HIS A 350 20.25 0.51 0.63
C HIS A 350 19.84 1.94 0.99
N THR A 351 19.89 2.87 0.02
CA THR A 351 19.40 4.26 0.20
C THR A 351 17.97 4.27 0.72
N LEU A 352 17.05 3.56 0.04
CA LEU A 352 15.64 3.56 0.45
C LEU A 352 15.39 2.84 1.77
N THR A 353 16.17 1.81 2.10
CA THR A 353 16.01 1.11 3.40
C THR A 353 16.45 2.02 4.55
N ALA A 354 17.59 2.69 4.42
CA ALA A 354 18.07 3.63 5.43
C ALA A 354 17.13 4.83 5.60
N LEU A 355 16.65 5.39 4.49
CA LEU A 355 15.71 6.50 4.47
C LEU A 355 14.36 6.12 5.11
N HIS A 356 13.85 4.93 4.81
CA HIS A 356 12.62 4.40 5.41
C HIS A 356 12.77 4.16 6.91
N ASP A 357 13.89 3.57 7.35
CA ASP A 357 14.16 3.35 8.77
C ASP A 357 14.30 4.67 9.54
N GLU A 358 14.87 5.71 8.94
CA GLU A 358 14.91 7.05 9.53
C GLU A 358 13.53 7.71 9.57
N LEU A 359 12.75 7.62 8.48
CA LEU A 359 11.37 8.10 8.43
C LEU A 359 10.52 7.48 9.56
N LEU A 360 10.62 6.16 9.77
CA LEU A 360 9.92 5.48 10.87
C LEU A 360 10.39 5.96 12.24
N LYS A 361 11.68 6.25 12.41
CA LYS A 361 12.19 6.82 13.67
C LYS A 361 11.65 8.23 13.90
N HIS A 362 11.60 9.07 12.86
CA HIS A 362 11.07 10.44 12.89
C HIS A 362 9.64 10.47 13.42
N VAL A 363 8.76 9.60 12.91
CA VAL A 363 7.34 9.53 13.31
C VAL A 363 7.07 8.71 14.58
N GLY A 364 8.10 8.17 15.25
CA GLY A 364 7.92 7.35 16.44
C GLY A 364 7.38 5.94 16.17
N GLY A 365 7.60 5.41 14.96
CA GLY A 365 7.41 4.00 14.59
C GLY A 365 6.17 3.69 13.75
N ARG A 366 5.27 4.65 13.52
CA ARG A 366 4.04 4.44 12.72
C ARG A 366 3.73 5.66 11.88
N LEU A 367 3.53 5.44 10.58
CA LEU A 367 3.07 6.49 9.67
C LEU A 367 1.58 6.81 9.87
N HIS A 368 1.25 8.08 9.61
CA HIS A 368 -0.12 8.60 9.65
C HIS A 368 -0.86 8.44 8.31
N ASP A 369 -0.10 8.45 7.20
CA ASP A 369 -0.58 8.20 5.86
C ASP A 369 0.30 7.18 5.14
N ASP A 370 -0.15 6.72 3.98
CA ASP A 370 0.62 5.83 3.13
C ASP A 370 1.82 6.56 2.52
N ALA A 371 2.95 5.85 2.40
CA ALA A 371 4.17 6.42 1.87
C ALA A 371 4.79 5.48 0.85
N ALA A 372 4.96 5.97 -0.38
CA ALA A 372 5.69 5.33 -1.44
C ALA A 372 6.98 6.09 -1.73
N LEU A 373 8.07 5.36 -1.90
CA LEU A 373 9.39 5.83 -2.32
C LEU A 373 9.83 4.96 -3.49
N LEU A 374 10.16 5.59 -4.61
CA LEU A 374 10.67 4.94 -5.81
C LEU A 374 11.95 5.64 -6.26
N LEU A 375 13.07 4.92 -6.20
CA LEU A 375 14.39 5.45 -6.55
C LEU A 375 14.91 4.76 -7.80
N LEU A 376 15.16 5.53 -8.85
CA LEU A 376 15.91 5.10 -10.03
C LEU A 376 17.33 5.62 -9.93
N ARG A 377 18.29 4.77 -10.26
CA ARG A 377 19.68 5.15 -10.48
C ARG A 377 20.12 4.70 -11.85
N LYS A 378 20.77 5.59 -12.59
CA LYS A 378 21.52 5.23 -13.80
C LYS A 378 22.95 4.86 -13.36
N PRO A 379 23.38 3.59 -13.46
CA PRO A 379 24.74 3.23 -13.10
C PRO A 379 25.74 3.96 -13.98
N THR A 380 26.90 4.29 -13.43
CA THR A 380 28.00 4.80 -14.25
C THR A 380 28.45 3.70 -15.21
N ALA A 381 28.50 4.00 -16.52
CA ALA A 381 29.07 3.06 -17.47
C ALA A 381 30.47 2.68 -16.99
N ALA A 382 30.69 1.39 -16.73
CA ALA A 382 32.03 0.91 -16.45
C ALA A 382 32.92 1.30 -17.63
N ALA A 383 33.99 2.04 -17.38
CA ALA A 383 35.01 2.27 -18.39
C ALA A 383 35.38 0.90 -18.98
N PRO A 384 35.40 0.72 -20.31
CA PRO A 384 35.83 -0.53 -20.90
C PRO A 384 37.20 -0.86 -20.33
N GLY A 385 37.29 -1.93 -19.54
CA GLY A 385 38.54 -2.32 -18.91
C GLY A 385 39.63 -2.46 -19.97
N PRO A 386 40.90 -2.15 -19.66
CA PRO A 386 42.00 -2.32 -20.60
C PRO A 386 42.19 -3.82 -20.87
N GLY A 387 41.43 -4.40 -21.81
CA GLY A 387 41.42 -5.85 -21.96
C GLY A 387 40.52 -6.48 -23.02
N GLN A 388 39.68 -5.74 -23.75
CA GLN A 388 39.00 -6.29 -24.93
C GLN A 388 39.27 -5.42 -26.16
N ARG A 389 40.49 -5.56 -26.69
CA ARG A 389 40.70 -5.35 -28.12
C ARG A 389 39.99 -6.50 -28.82
N LEU A 390 38.92 -6.18 -29.55
CA LEU A 390 38.42 -7.05 -30.62
C LEU A 390 39.60 -7.40 -31.54
N PRO A 391 39.78 -8.67 -31.95
CA PRO A 391 40.81 -9.03 -32.92
C PRO A 391 40.58 -8.23 -34.20
N GLY A 392 41.58 -7.45 -34.59
CA GLY A 392 41.53 -6.62 -35.79
C GLY A 392 41.23 -7.48 -37.02
N VAL A 393 40.23 -7.06 -37.79
CA VAL A 393 40.06 -7.51 -39.17
C VAL A 393 41.32 -7.08 -39.93
N PRO A 394 42.06 -8.00 -40.57
CA PRO A 394 43.23 -7.61 -41.36
C PRO A 394 42.79 -6.77 -42.55
N GLY A 395 43.25 -5.53 -42.59
CA GLY A 395 43.13 -4.67 -43.76
C GLY A 395 43.89 -5.27 -44.94
N HIS A 396 43.17 -5.53 -46.04
CA HIS A 396 43.79 -5.72 -47.34
C HIS A 396 44.05 -4.36 -47.97
N SER A 397 45.31 -3.93 -47.96
CA SER A 397 45.84 -2.93 -48.86
C SER A 397 46.78 -3.60 -49.85
N GLY A 398 46.53 -3.48 -51.15
CA GLY A 398 47.61 -3.50 -52.14
C GLY A 398 47.31 -4.10 -53.52
N SER A 399 47.04 -3.18 -54.46
CA SER A 399 47.46 -3.21 -55.89
C SER A 399 46.67 -4.07 -56.90
N GLY A 400 46.18 -3.41 -57.95
CA GLY A 400 45.50 -4.02 -59.08
C GLY A 400 44.89 -2.98 -60.02
N GLU A 401 45.73 -2.06 -60.49
CA GLU A 401 45.46 -1.08 -61.54
C GLU A 401 44.83 -1.74 -62.78
N LYS A 402 43.67 -1.26 -63.24
CA LYS A 402 43.23 -1.39 -64.64
C LYS A 402 42.22 -0.30 -65.02
N SER A 403 42.72 0.56 -65.89
CA SER A 403 42.04 1.64 -66.61
C SER A 403 40.91 1.13 -67.51
N TYR A 404 39.77 1.83 -67.51
CA TYR A 404 38.77 1.79 -68.60
C TYR A 404 38.36 3.23 -68.95
N PRO A 405 38.16 3.55 -70.25
CA PRO A 405 38.04 4.92 -70.73
C PRO A 405 36.63 5.49 -70.56
N ALA A 406 36.57 6.81 -70.37
CA ALA A 406 35.36 7.61 -70.36
C ALA A 406 34.68 7.63 -71.75
N LYS A 407 33.36 7.42 -71.78
CA LYS A 407 32.50 7.85 -72.89
C LYS A 407 31.87 9.19 -72.53
N SER A 408 32.15 10.18 -73.38
CA SER A 408 31.55 11.51 -73.41
C SER A 408 30.06 11.49 -73.76
N PRO A 409 29.32 12.59 -73.48
CA PRO A 409 27.86 12.63 -73.58
C PRO A 409 27.40 13.05 -74.99
N THR A 410 26.25 12.53 -75.41
CA THR A 410 25.46 13.06 -76.53
C THR A 410 24.07 13.37 -75.99
N GLY A 411 23.67 14.64 -76.12
CA GLY A 411 22.32 15.08 -75.86
C GLY A 411 21.37 14.80 -77.02
N THR A 412 20.09 14.77 -76.68
CA THR A 412 18.96 15.53 -77.27
C THR A 412 17.83 15.51 -76.26
#